data_AF-A0A2A3JUI2-F1
#
_entry.id   AF-A0A2A3JUI2-F1
#
_cell.length_a   1.000
_cell.length_b   1.000
_cell.length_c   1.000
_cell.angle_alpha   90.00
_cell.angle_beta   90.00
_cell.angle_gamma   90.00
#
_symmetry.space_group_name_H-M   'P 1'
#
loop_
_entity.id
_entity.type
_entity.pdbx_description
1 polymer ?
#
loop_
_entity_poly.entity_id
_entity_poly.type
_entity_poly.pdbx_seq_one_letter_code
_entity_poly.pdbx_strand_id
1 'polypeptide(L)'
;MLLPQGAGGPAFLVYRNFNVILRYNNAQNYGLGVGHLSDRLLGAGPLRGSFPPDRYGLTIEDRRELQGRLNSAGYDAGTPDGVLGKKTTAAIEGYQARVGLPVTGEPSQGLLAQLRRG
;
A
#
# COMPACT_ATOMS: atom_id res chain seq x y z
N MET A 1 15.12 14.34 -11.71
CA MET A 1 14.78 12.95 -11.37
C MET A 1 14.01 12.94 -10.07
N LEU A 2 13.01 12.07 -9.92
CA LEU A 2 12.20 11.93 -8.72
C LEU A 2 12.28 10.49 -8.21
N LEU A 3 12.47 10.33 -6.89
CA LEU A 3 12.58 9.06 -6.18
C LEU A 3 11.59 9.05 -4.99
N PRO A 4 10.28 8.78 -5.23
CA PRO A 4 9.26 8.95 -4.19
C PRO A 4 9.50 8.11 -2.94
N GLN A 5 10.06 6.91 -3.12
CA GLN A 5 10.37 5.96 -2.04
C GLN A 5 11.89 5.78 -1.82
N GLY A 6 12.70 6.74 -2.27
CA GLY A 6 14.16 6.65 -2.22
C GLY A 6 14.75 5.66 -3.24
N ALA A 7 16.02 5.29 -3.04
CA ALA A 7 16.80 4.50 -4.00
C ALA A 7 16.28 3.05 -4.20
N GLY A 8 15.50 2.53 -3.26
CA GLY A 8 14.94 1.18 -3.33
C GLY A 8 13.62 1.07 -4.08
N GLY A 9 13.10 2.17 -4.64
CA GLY A 9 11.83 2.22 -5.36
C GLY A 9 11.97 2.68 -6.82
N PRO A 10 10.84 2.80 -7.54
CA PRO A 10 10.85 3.25 -8.93
C PRO A 10 11.35 4.68 -9.05
N ALA A 11 12.16 4.92 -10.08
CA ALA A 11 12.71 6.22 -10.42
C ALA A 11 11.97 6.84 -11.62
N PHE A 12 11.68 8.14 -11.52
CA PHE A 12 10.95 8.86 -12.56
C PHE A 12 11.79 10.01 -13.11
N LEU A 13 11.92 10.08 -14.43
CA LEU A 13 12.35 11.29 -15.10
C LEU A 13 11.12 12.17 -15.31
N VAL A 14 11.13 13.34 -14.68
CA VAL A 14 10.05 14.33 -14.76
C VAL A 14 10.57 15.58 -15.46
N TYR A 15 9.73 16.18 -16.30
CA TYR A 15 10.07 17.35 -17.11
C TYR A 15 9.21 18.56 -16.73
N ARG A 16 9.31 19.65 -17.50
CA ARG A 16 8.60 20.90 -17.23
C ARG A 16 7.08 20.74 -17.13
N ASN A 17 6.50 19.84 -17.92
CA ASN A 17 5.07 19.51 -17.87
C ASN A 17 4.62 18.96 -16.51
N PHE A 18 5.48 18.22 -15.81
CA PHE A 18 5.20 17.74 -14.46
C PHE A 18 4.95 18.90 -13.48
N ASN A 19 5.77 19.95 -13.56
CA ASN A 19 5.61 21.14 -12.72
C ASN A 19 4.33 21.94 -13.05
N VAL A 20 3.78 21.80 -14.26
CA VAL A 20 2.49 22.40 -14.61
C VAL A 20 1.35 21.67 -13.91
N ILE A 21 1.38 20.33 -13.87
CA ILE A 21 0.38 19.52 -13.15
C ILE A 21 0.36 19.89 -11.66
N LEU A 22 1.55 20.07 -11.05
CA LEU A 22 1.67 20.43 -9.63
C LEU A 22 1.07 21.80 -9.27
N ARG A 23 0.82 22.69 -10.24
CA ARG A 23 0.12 23.95 -9.98
C ARG A 23 -1.35 23.75 -9.60
N TYR A 24 -1.96 22.66 -10.06
CA TYR A 24 -3.32 22.29 -9.68
C TYR A 24 -3.35 21.67 -8.29
N ASN A 25 -2.43 20.75 -8.00
CA ASN A 25 -2.24 20.16 -6.68
C ASN A 25 -0.76 19.86 -6.46
N ASN A 26 -0.15 20.53 -5.49
CA ASN A 26 1.29 20.46 -5.22
C ASN A 26 1.67 19.21 -4.40
N ALA A 27 1.30 18.03 -4.91
CA ALA A 27 1.64 16.73 -4.33
C ALA A 27 2.32 15.85 -5.39
N GLN A 28 3.51 15.34 -5.09
CA GLN A 28 4.28 14.50 -6.02
C GLN A 28 3.50 13.25 -6.46
N ASN A 29 2.81 12.59 -5.53
CA ASN A 29 1.99 11.43 -5.82
C ASN A 29 0.82 11.77 -6.75
N TYR A 30 0.23 12.95 -6.60
CA TYR A 30 -0.80 13.44 -7.52
C TYR A 30 -0.22 13.65 -8.92
N GLY A 31 0.90 14.37 -9.04
CA GLY A 31 1.57 14.61 -10.32
C GLY A 31 1.95 13.31 -11.03
N LEU A 32 2.51 12.34 -10.28
CA LEU A 32 2.86 11.03 -10.80
C LEU A 32 1.63 10.22 -11.22
N GLY A 33 0.54 10.29 -10.45
CA GLY A 33 -0.72 9.64 -10.79
C GLY A 33 -1.33 10.17 -12.10
N VAL A 34 -1.38 11.50 -12.25
CA VAL A 34 -1.89 12.15 -13.48
C VAL A 34 -1.00 11.82 -14.68
N GLY A 35 0.32 11.93 -14.52
CA GLY A 35 1.27 11.61 -15.58
C GLY A 35 1.15 10.14 -16.01
N HIS A 36 1.17 9.22 -15.05
CA HIS A 36 1.06 7.79 -15.34
C HIS A 36 -0.29 7.42 -15.96
N LEU A 37 -1.40 7.98 -15.48
CA LEU A 37 -2.72 7.76 -16.09
C LEU A 37 -2.73 8.23 -17.56
N SER A 38 -2.14 9.38 -17.83
CA SER A 38 -2.03 9.93 -19.20
C SER A 38 -1.24 8.98 -20.12
N ASP A 39 -0.11 8.44 -19.64
CA ASP A 39 0.66 7.45 -20.38
C ASP A 39 -0.15 6.16 -20.65
N ARG A 40 -0.90 5.68 -19.65
CA ARG A 40 -1.76 4.50 -19.78
C ARG A 40 -2.87 4.69 -20.81
N LEU A 41 -3.46 5.89 -20.89
CA LEU A 41 -4.47 6.22 -21.91
C LEU A 41 -3.90 6.23 -23.33
N LEU A 42 -2.62 6.55 -23.50
CA LEU A 42 -1.90 6.49 -24.78
C LEU A 42 -1.38 5.09 -25.13
N GLY A 43 -1.72 4.07 -24.33
CA GLY A 43 -1.32 2.67 -24.56
C GLY A 43 0.05 2.29 -23.98
N ALA A 44 0.68 3.14 -23.19
CA ALA A 44 1.90 2.76 -22.48
C ALA A 44 1.63 1.66 -21.43
N GLY A 45 2.68 0.90 -21.10
CA GLY A 45 2.62 -0.20 -20.12
C GLY A 45 2.46 0.25 -18.66
N PRO A 46 2.32 -0.70 -17.72
CA PRO A 46 2.34 -0.41 -16.28
C PRO A 46 3.74 0.08 -15.84
N LEU A 47 3.80 0.65 -14.63
CA LEU A 47 5.08 0.93 -13.98
C LEU A 47 5.93 -0.35 -13.89
N ARG A 48 7.24 -0.19 -14.12
CA ARG A 48 8.23 -1.26 -13.98
C ARG A 48 8.98 -1.09 -12.66
N GLY A 49 9.31 -2.23 -12.04
CA GLY A 49 9.94 -2.29 -10.72
C GLY A 49 8.95 -2.53 -9.60
N SER A 50 9.47 -2.88 -8.43
CA SER A 50 8.69 -3.06 -7.20
C SER A 50 8.77 -1.82 -6.32
N PHE A 51 7.74 -1.62 -5.51
CA PHE A 51 7.82 -0.68 -4.41
C PHE A 51 8.46 -1.37 -3.20
N PRO A 52 9.32 -0.69 -2.45
CA PRO A 52 9.88 -1.25 -1.23
C PRO A 52 8.76 -1.48 -0.20
N PRO A 53 9.01 -2.32 0.81
CA PRO A 53 8.08 -2.50 1.91
C PRO A 53 7.72 -1.17 2.59
N ASP A 54 6.51 -1.11 3.15
CA ASP A 54 6.05 0.06 3.90
C ASP A 54 6.75 0.18 5.27
N ARG A 55 6.32 1.15 6.08
CA ARG A 55 6.89 1.39 7.42
C ARG A 55 6.76 0.19 8.38
N TYR A 56 5.87 -0.76 8.10
CA TYR A 56 5.68 -1.99 8.88
C TYR A 56 6.49 -3.17 8.30
N GLY A 57 7.31 -2.91 7.27
CA GLY A 57 8.04 -3.94 6.55
C GLY A 57 7.15 -4.81 5.65
N LEU A 58 5.94 -4.35 5.31
CA LEU A 58 4.99 -5.11 4.49
C LEU A 58 4.99 -4.60 3.05
N THR A 59 5.08 -5.53 2.08
CA THR A 59 4.80 -5.23 0.67
C THR A 59 3.30 -5.00 0.45
N ILE A 60 2.90 -4.54 -0.74
CA ILE A 60 1.47 -4.45 -1.06
C ILE A 60 0.82 -5.83 -1.10
N GLU A 61 1.56 -6.84 -1.56
CA GLU A 61 1.15 -8.25 -1.55
C GLU A 61 0.96 -8.77 -0.12
N ASP A 62 1.89 -8.47 0.80
CA ASP A 62 1.75 -8.85 2.21
C ASP A 62 0.51 -8.22 2.85
N ARG A 63 0.20 -6.96 2.54
CA ARG A 63 -0.99 -6.27 3.07
C ARG A 63 -2.29 -6.87 2.55
N ARG A 64 -2.33 -7.22 1.25
CA ARG A 64 -3.47 -7.94 0.66
C ARG A 64 -3.64 -9.30 1.29
N GLU A 65 -2.55 -10.04 1.49
CA GLU A 65 -2.59 -11.33 2.14
C GLU A 65 -3.10 -11.20 3.58
N LEU A 66 -2.62 -10.21 4.34
CA LEU A 66 -3.07 -9.91 5.69
C LEU A 66 -4.59 -9.66 5.73
N GLN A 67 -5.10 -8.79 4.86
CA GLN A 67 -6.56 -8.52 4.76
C GLN A 67 -7.35 -9.79 4.40
N GLY A 68 -6.88 -10.55 3.40
CA GLY A 68 -7.53 -11.79 2.98
C GLY A 68 -7.60 -12.83 4.10
N ARG A 69 -6.51 -12.98 4.87
CA ARG A 69 -6.46 -13.92 5.99
C ARG A 69 -7.30 -13.48 7.18
N LEU A 70 -7.33 -12.18 7.49
CA LEU A 70 -8.24 -11.65 8.50
C LEU A 70 -9.70 -11.96 8.14
N ASN A 71 -10.08 -11.74 6.88
CA ASN A 71 -11.41 -12.08 6.39
C ASN A 71 -11.72 -13.58 6.53
N SER A 72 -10.77 -14.45 6.13
CA SER A 72 -10.92 -15.90 6.29
C SER A 72 -11.02 -16.34 7.76
N ALA A 73 -10.38 -15.60 8.67
CA ALA A 73 -10.47 -15.82 10.11
C ALA A 73 -11.74 -15.21 10.75
N GLY A 74 -12.63 -14.60 9.95
CA GLY A 74 -13.90 -14.03 10.41
C GLY A 74 -13.86 -12.56 10.83
N TYR A 75 -12.79 -11.83 10.52
CA TYR A 75 -12.65 -10.39 10.81
C TYR A 75 -12.76 -9.56 9.52
N ASP A 76 -13.79 -8.70 9.41
CA ASP A 76 -14.03 -7.88 8.21
C ASP A 76 -12.95 -6.80 8.03
N ALA A 77 -11.91 -7.14 7.26
CA ALA A 77 -10.85 -6.23 6.82
C ALA A 77 -11.21 -5.50 5.51
N GLY A 78 -12.43 -5.70 4.98
CA GLY A 78 -12.84 -5.18 3.67
C GLY A 78 -12.21 -5.94 2.50
N THR A 79 -12.16 -5.29 1.33
CA THR A 79 -11.53 -5.88 0.14
C THR A 79 -10.01 -5.99 0.34
N PRO A 80 -9.38 -7.14 0.02
CA PRO A 80 -7.92 -7.30 0.02
C PRO A 80 -7.21 -6.47 -1.06
N ASP A 81 -7.20 -5.15 -0.91
CA ASP A 81 -6.66 -4.17 -1.86
C ASP A 81 -5.24 -3.69 -1.51
N GLY A 82 -4.78 -3.93 -0.28
CA GLY A 82 -3.52 -3.50 0.29
C GLY A 82 -3.58 -2.14 1.00
N VAL A 83 -4.77 -1.52 1.08
CA VAL A 83 -5.00 -0.25 1.77
C VAL A 83 -5.34 -0.51 3.24
N LEU A 84 -4.47 -0.07 4.13
CA LEU A 84 -4.64 -0.22 5.58
C LEU A 84 -5.60 0.85 6.13
N GLY A 85 -6.88 0.71 5.80
CA GLY A 85 -7.96 1.61 6.24
C GLY A 85 -8.59 1.20 7.57
N LYS A 86 -9.63 1.94 7.99
CA LYS A 86 -10.35 1.73 9.27
C LYS A 86 -10.87 0.30 9.44
N LYS A 87 -11.38 -0.32 8.38
CA LYS A 87 -11.82 -1.73 8.41
C LYS A 87 -10.67 -2.68 8.73
N THR A 88 -9.54 -2.53 8.03
CA THR A 88 -8.34 -3.31 8.30
C THR A 88 -7.85 -3.14 9.74
N THR A 89 -7.81 -1.90 10.25
CA THR A 89 -7.46 -1.62 11.65
C THR A 89 -8.39 -2.33 12.62
N ALA A 90 -9.71 -2.20 12.46
CA ALA A 90 -10.69 -2.86 13.33
C ALA A 90 -10.59 -4.39 13.27
N ALA A 91 -10.34 -4.96 12.09
CA ALA A 91 -10.13 -6.39 11.92
C ALA A 91 -8.86 -6.88 12.65
N ILE A 92 -7.78 -6.10 12.58
CA ILE A 92 -6.54 -6.38 13.32
C ILE A 92 -6.79 -6.32 14.83
N GLU A 93 -7.48 -5.30 15.32
CA GLU A 93 -7.81 -5.15 16.75
C GLU A 93 -8.60 -6.36 17.27
N GLY A 94 -9.64 -6.76 16.52
CA GLY A 94 -10.46 -7.92 16.85
C GLY A 94 -9.63 -9.22 16.89
N TYR A 95 -8.77 -9.43 15.90
CA TYR A 95 -7.91 -10.60 15.87
C TYR A 95 -6.92 -10.60 17.04
N GLN A 96 -6.24 -9.46 17.30
CA GLN A 96 -5.30 -9.31 18.41
C GLN A 96 -5.97 -9.63 19.75
N ALA A 97 -7.17 -9.08 19.99
CA ALA A 97 -7.95 -9.34 21.19
C ALA A 97 -8.29 -10.84 21.34
N ARG A 98 -8.67 -11.50 20.23
CA ARG A 98 -9.00 -12.94 20.24
C ARG A 98 -7.81 -13.83 20.62
N VAL A 99 -6.61 -13.50 20.13
CA VAL A 99 -5.42 -14.32 20.34
C VAL A 99 -4.57 -13.87 21.55
N GLY A 100 -5.07 -12.93 22.35
CA GLY A 100 -4.40 -12.45 23.56
C GLY A 100 -3.16 -11.57 23.31
N LEU A 101 -3.07 -10.95 22.13
CA LEU A 101 -2.02 -9.97 21.82
C LEU A 101 -2.42 -8.56 22.31
N PRO A 102 -1.44 -7.65 22.50
CA PRO A 102 -1.73 -6.23 22.67
C PRO A 102 -2.57 -5.70 21.50
N VAL A 103 -3.69 -5.04 21.82
CA VAL A 103 -4.63 -4.48 20.82
C VAL A 103 -4.11 -3.13 20.36
N THR A 104 -3.30 -3.14 19.29
CA THR A 104 -2.71 -1.94 18.70
C THR A 104 -3.45 -1.48 17.44
N GLY A 105 -4.17 -2.40 16.77
CA GLY A 105 -4.75 -2.15 15.45
C GLY A 105 -3.72 -1.98 14.33
N GLU A 106 -2.44 -2.15 14.64
CA GLU A 106 -1.35 -1.99 13.69
C GLU A 106 -0.98 -3.33 13.02
N PRO A 107 -0.76 -3.32 11.70
CA PRO A 107 -0.25 -4.50 11.02
C PRO A 107 1.22 -4.71 11.33
N SER A 108 1.69 -5.94 11.21
CA SER A 108 3.11 -6.29 11.34
C SER A 108 3.43 -7.57 10.59
N GLN A 109 4.71 -7.77 10.26
CA GLN A 109 5.18 -9.05 9.72
C GLN A 109 4.88 -10.23 10.66
N GLY A 110 4.97 -10.01 11.98
CA GLY A 110 4.64 -11.02 12.99
C GLY A 110 3.17 -11.41 12.97
N LEU A 111 2.27 -10.44 12.85
CA LEU A 111 0.82 -10.69 12.72
C LEU A 111 0.50 -11.50 11.46
N LEU A 112 1.08 -11.12 10.31
CA LEU A 112 0.92 -11.86 9.07
C LEU A 112 1.46 -13.29 9.18
N ALA A 113 2.65 -13.47 9.79
CA ALA A 113 3.22 -14.79 10.02
C ALA A 113 2.34 -15.66 10.95
N GLN A 114 1.65 -15.07 11.92
CA GLN A 114 0.71 -15.80 12.76
C GLN A 114 -0.53 -16.23 11.98
N LEU A 115 -1.11 -15.34 11.18
CA LEU A 115 -2.25 -15.63 10.28
C LEU A 115 -1.91 -16.65 9.19
N ARG A 116 -0.62 -16.85 8.86
CA ARG A 116 -0.15 -17.90 7.95
C ARG A 116 -0.13 -19.31 8.58
N ARG A 117 -0.13 -19.40 9.92
CA ARG A 117 -0.04 -20.65 10.67
C ARG A 117 -1.40 -21.21 11.13
N GLY A 118 -2.43 -20.37 11.18
CA GLY A 118 -3.81 -20.76 11.43
C GLY A 118 -4.53 -21.04 10.12
#